data_AF-A0A3B3Y6J2-F1
#
_entry.id   AF-A0A3B3Y6J2-F1
#
_cell.length_a   1.000
_cell.length_b   1.000
_cell.length_c   1.000
_cell.angle_alpha   90.00
_cell.angle_beta   90.00
_cell.angle_gamma   90.00
#
_symmetry.space_group_name_H-M   'P 1'
#
loop_
_entity.id
_entity.type
_entity.pdbx_description
1 polymer ?
#
loop_
_entity_poly.entity_id
_entity_poly.type
_entity_poly.pdbx_seq_one_letter_code
_entity_poly.pdbx_strand_id
1 'polypeptide(L)'
;GRGFKLFMSLFLSSAGSNPLYECLQDADYRELLDIVTNGLPAARMPRHVAVIGGGMAGLTAAKVLEDAGHKVTIIEASERIGGRVETFRNRREGWYAEVGAMRIPSFHKILLSFISKLKIPLNPFIQDDINTYYLVNGGLHKTYTVENNPSVLNYSLHDREKGKSAAELFSQTLWKVRDDLKALGCSGMLNKYDSYTVKEYLVKEGNLSRGALRMIGDILNENSLFYTSLTEMLYIQTDISHIKFLQWSTKSFKKSYLYIGRTHPEPSDENISFCIHHTILPIDVTIIREVIIYVMSQIFHFTAYVENSTR
;
A
#
# COMPACT_ATOMS: atom_id res chain seq x y z
N GLY A 1 -4.15 5.38 -17.01
CA GLY A 1 -3.60 5.87 -18.30
C GLY A 1 -3.16 7.35 -18.30
N ARG A 2 -4.06 8.34 -18.38
CA ARG A 2 -3.77 9.80 -18.35
C ARG A 2 -4.08 10.48 -17.02
N GLY A 3 -5.27 10.32 -16.46
CA GLY A 3 -5.62 10.94 -15.15
C GLY A 3 -4.67 10.50 -14.03
N PHE A 4 -4.36 9.20 -13.96
CA PHE A 4 -3.35 8.66 -13.05
C PHE A 4 -1.93 9.21 -13.32
N LYS A 5 -1.58 9.51 -14.58
CA LYS A 5 -0.29 10.18 -14.89
C LYS A 5 -0.27 11.65 -14.49
N LEU A 6 -1.41 12.34 -14.40
CA LEU A 6 -1.45 13.71 -13.88
C LEU A 6 -1.42 13.73 -12.34
N PHE A 7 -2.04 12.75 -11.69
CA PHE A 7 -1.85 12.48 -10.26
C PHE A 7 -0.36 12.21 -9.94
N MET A 8 0.25 11.31 -10.71
CA MET A 8 1.67 11.00 -10.67
C MET A 8 2.52 12.26 -10.91
N SER A 9 2.17 13.14 -11.86
CA SER A 9 2.86 14.44 -12.08
C SER A 9 2.83 15.37 -10.86
N LEU A 10 1.77 15.29 -10.04
CA LEU A 10 1.61 16.04 -8.80
C LEU A 10 2.35 15.42 -7.59
N PHE A 11 2.93 14.23 -7.75
CA PHE A 11 3.83 13.59 -6.76
C PHE A 11 5.28 13.44 -7.25
N LEU A 12 5.49 13.39 -8.57
CA LEU A 12 6.75 13.20 -9.29
C LEU A 12 6.98 14.36 -10.27
N SER A 13 6.84 15.59 -9.78
CA SER A 13 7.22 16.80 -10.51
C SER A 13 8.71 16.77 -10.83
N SER A 14 9.07 16.90 -12.11
CA SER A 14 10.45 16.77 -12.58
C SER A 14 11.42 17.78 -11.95
N ALA A 15 12.64 17.32 -11.65
CA ALA A 15 13.80 18.11 -11.22
C ALA A 15 13.76 18.77 -9.82
N GLY A 16 12.78 18.46 -8.98
CA GLY A 16 12.81 18.77 -7.54
C GLY A 16 12.18 17.63 -6.74
N SER A 17 12.73 17.31 -5.56
CA SER A 17 12.09 16.34 -4.67
C SER A 17 10.77 16.90 -4.14
N ASN A 18 9.76 16.05 -4.05
CA ASN A 18 8.46 16.40 -3.50
C ASN A 18 8.56 16.36 -1.96
N PRO A 19 8.41 17.50 -1.24
CA PRO A 19 8.65 17.53 0.20
C PRO A 19 7.68 16.62 0.99
N LEU A 20 6.49 16.34 0.44
CA LEU A 20 5.54 15.42 1.06
C LEU A 20 6.01 13.96 0.93
N TYR A 21 6.65 13.60 -0.17
CA TYR A 21 7.28 12.27 -0.34
C TYR A 21 8.56 12.13 0.50
N GLU A 22 9.28 13.22 0.78
CA GLU A 22 10.40 13.20 1.73
C GLU A 22 9.91 13.07 3.18
N CYS A 23 8.81 13.73 3.54
CA CYS A 23 8.18 13.63 4.86
C CYS A 23 7.62 12.23 5.16
N LEU A 24 7.12 11.51 4.14
CA LEU A 24 6.52 10.18 4.27
C LEU A 24 7.52 9.02 4.10
N GLN A 25 8.84 9.28 4.10
CA GLN A 25 9.86 8.22 4.08
C GLN A 25 10.17 7.71 5.49
N ASP A 26 10.27 6.38 5.63
CA ASP A 26 10.86 5.72 6.80
C ASP A 26 12.30 6.22 7.03
N ALA A 27 12.54 6.89 8.17
CA ALA A 27 13.84 7.50 8.48
C ALA A 27 14.99 6.48 8.57
N ASP A 28 14.67 5.26 8.99
CA ASP A 28 15.52 4.09 9.16
C ASP A 28 15.60 3.19 7.91
N TYR A 29 14.90 3.52 6.81
CA TYR A 29 14.84 2.67 5.60
C TYR A 29 16.21 2.25 5.05
N ARG A 30 17.22 3.14 5.16
CA ARG A 30 18.59 2.87 4.72
C ARG A 30 19.30 1.85 5.61
N GLU A 31 19.04 1.88 6.92
CA GLU A 31 19.58 0.92 7.90
C GLU A 31 18.88 -0.44 7.75
N LEU A 32 17.55 -0.46 7.66
CA LEU A 32 16.78 -1.69 7.41
C LEU A 32 17.17 -2.36 6.08
N LEU A 33 17.42 -1.56 5.03
CA LEU A 33 17.90 -2.07 3.74
C LEU A 33 19.34 -2.61 3.82
N ASP A 34 20.22 -1.98 4.61
CA ASP A 34 21.59 -2.48 4.84
C ASP A 34 21.56 -3.82 5.61
N ILE A 35 20.82 -3.90 6.72
CA ILE A 35 20.63 -5.13 7.50
C ILE A 35 20.10 -6.27 6.61
N VAL A 36 19.14 -6.00 5.73
CA VAL A 36 18.60 -7.02 4.80
C VAL A 36 19.55 -7.35 3.65
N THR A 37 20.49 -6.47 3.32
CA THR A 37 21.49 -6.68 2.25
C THR A 37 22.73 -7.41 2.77
N ASN A 38 23.31 -6.95 3.88
CA ASN A 38 24.59 -7.39 4.43
C ASN A 38 24.46 -8.32 5.65
N GLY A 39 23.29 -8.34 6.30
CA GLY A 39 23.05 -9.07 7.55
C GLY A 39 23.29 -8.21 8.79
N LEU A 40 22.88 -8.71 9.95
CA LEU A 40 23.31 -8.14 11.24
C LEU A 40 24.77 -8.54 11.55
N PRO A 41 25.49 -7.76 12.37
CA PRO A 41 26.77 -8.18 12.93
C PRO A 41 26.64 -9.49 13.71
N ALA A 42 27.60 -10.41 13.56
CA ALA A 42 27.60 -11.69 14.25
C ALA A 42 27.58 -11.53 15.78
N ALA A 43 26.70 -12.28 16.45
CA ALA A 43 26.42 -12.15 17.86
C ALA A 43 27.61 -12.60 18.73
N ARG A 44 28.26 -11.63 19.39
CA ARG A 44 29.33 -11.91 20.39
C ARG A 44 28.84 -12.74 21.59
N MET A 45 27.54 -12.68 21.88
CA MET A 45 26.88 -13.49 22.90
C MET A 45 25.55 -14.01 22.33
N PRO A 46 25.54 -15.19 21.69
CA PRO A 46 24.31 -15.82 21.20
C PRO A 46 23.24 -15.93 22.28
N ARG A 47 21.99 -15.63 21.90
CA ARG A 47 20.80 -15.77 22.76
C ARG A 47 19.81 -16.75 22.14
N HIS A 48 18.94 -17.33 22.97
CA HIS A 48 17.73 -18.03 22.49
C HIS A 48 16.57 -17.03 22.48
N VAL A 49 16.04 -16.71 21.31
CA VAL A 49 14.93 -15.76 21.10
C VAL A 49 13.67 -16.51 20.68
N ALA A 50 12.53 -16.19 21.31
CA ALA A 50 11.21 -16.63 20.86
C ALA A 50 10.57 -15.56 19.98
N VAL A 51 9.99 -15.95 18.85
CA VAL A 51 9.27 -15.07 17.92
C VAL A 51 7.83 -15.54 17.83
N ILE A 52 6.88 -14.68 18.20
CA ILE A 52 5.44 -15.02 18.18
C ILE A 52 4.85 -14.58 16.83
N GLY A 53 4.28 -15.53 16.10
CA GLY A 53 3.72 -15.33 14.75
C GLY A 53 4.71 -15.62 13.62
N GLY A 54 4.37 -16.59 12.78
CA GLY A 54 5.06 -16.94 11.53
C GLY A 54 4.64 -16.09 10.33
N GLY A 55 4.15 -14.86 10.55
CA GLY A 55 3.88 -13.87 9.51
C GLY A 55 5.16 -13.20 8.99
N MET A 56 5.06 -12.41 7.91
CA MET A 56 6.22 -11.80 7.25
C MET A 56 7.23 -11.12 8.19
N ALA A 57 6.77 -10.28 9.13
CA ALA A 57 7.66 -9.59 10.07
C ALA A 57 8.39 -10.57 11.02
N GLY A 58 7.69 -11.57 11.55
CA GLY A 58 8.27 -12.60 12.40
C GLY A 58 9.26 -13.50 11.64
N LEU A 59 8.94 -13.90 10.41
CA LEU A 59 9.86 -14.64 9.53
C LEU A 59 11.11 -13.82 9.19
N THR A 60 10.97 -12.53 8.88
CA THR A 60 12.08 -11.61 8.61
C THR A 60 12.97 -11.45 9.85
N ALA A 61 12.40 -11.16 11.02
CA ALA A 61 13.16 -11.01 12.26
C ALA A 61 13.86 -12.32 12.65
N ALA A 62 13.17 -13.46 12.57
CA ALA A 62 13.75 -14.77 12.84
C ALA A 62 14.94 -15.08 11.93
N LYS A 63 14.82 -14.84 10.61
CA LYS A 63 15.89 -15.11 9.65
C LYS A 63 17.12 -14.23 9.89
N VAL A 64 16.90 -12.95 10.19
CA VAL A 64 17.96 -11.96 10.44
C VAL A 64 18.69 -12.22 11.77
N LEU A 65 17.98 -12.71 12.80
CA LEU A 65 18.58 -13.16 14.06
C LEU A 65 19.36 -14.48 13.91
N GLU A 66 18.81 -15.44 13.15
CA GLU A 66 19.46 -16.72 12.85
C GLU A 66 20.77 -16.52 12.09
N ASP A 67 20.78 -15.66 11.07
CA ASP A 67 22.00 -15.29 10.32
C ASP A 67 23.07 -14.64 11.20
N ALA A 68 22.68 -13.91 12.26
CA ALA A 68 23.60 -13.36 13.25
C ALA A 68 24.11 -14.41 14.27
N GLY A 69 23.63 -15.66 14.21
CA GLY A 69 24.04 -16.73 15.12
C GLY A 69 23.23 -16.83 16.41
N HIS A 70 22.05 -16.19 16.50
CA HIS A 70 21.11 -16.45 17.59
C HIS A 70 20.34 -17.75 17.34
N LYS A 71 19.99 -18.47 18.42
CA LYS A 71 19.04 -19.58 18.35
C LYS A 71 17.63 -18.98 18.35
N VAL A 72 16.84 -19.25 17.31
CA VAL A 72 15.46 -18.74 17.21
C VAL A 72 14.44 -19.87 17.40
N THR A 73 13.26 -19.56 17.91
CA THR A 73 12.10 -20.45 17.91
C THR A 73 10.86 -19.64 17.56
N ILE A 74 10.22 -20.00 16.44
CA ILE A 74 8.98 -19.35 15.99
C ILE A 74 7.80 -20.12 16.56
N ILE A 75 6.85 -19.40 17.17
CA ILE A 75 5.60 -19.93 17.69
C ILE A 75 4.47 -19.34 16.85
N GLU A 76 3.97 -20.13 15.89
CA GLU A 76 2.84 -19.79 15.02
C GLU A 76 1.58 -20.50 15.54
N ALA A 77 0.42 -19.84 15.45
CA ALA A 77 -0.84 -20.33 16.00
C ALA A 77 -1.69 -21.15 15.01
N SER A 78 -1.38 -21.07 13.71
CA SER A 78 -2.07 -21.77 12.64
C SER A 78 -1.20 -22.85 11.98
N GLU A 79 -1.83 -23.73 11.19
CA GLU A 79 -1.18 -24.80 10.43
C GLU A 79 -0.24 -24.31 9.30
N ARG A 80 0.00 -23.00 9.16
CA ARG A 80 0.85 -22.43 8.11
C ARG A 80 1.57 -21.14 8.51
N ILE A 81 2.72 -20.91 7.89
CA ILE A 81 3.44 -19.63 7.94
C ILE A 81 2.90 -18.64 6.88
N GLY A 82 3.43 -17.42 6.85
CA GLY A 82 3.13 -16.35 5.90
C GLY A 82 2.14 -15.31 6.42
N GLY A 83 1.27 -15.66 7.38
CA GLY A 83 0.25 -14.75 7.92
C GLY A 83 -0.68 -14.24 6.82
N ARG A 84 -0.73 -12.91 6.59
CA ARG A 84 -1.51 -12.27 5.51
C ARG A 84 -0.94 -12.44 4.09
N VAL A 85 0.22 -13.10 3.93
CA VAL A 85 0.68 -13.60 2.63
C VAL A 85 0.20 -15.04 2.45
N GLU A 86 -0.76 -15.25 1.58
CA GLU A 86 -1.32 -16.58 1.29
C GLU A 86 -1.73 -16.73 -0.18
N THR A 87 -1.37 -17.88 -0.74
CA THR A 87 -1.78 -18.33 -2.08
C THR A 87 -2.66 -19.58 -1.95
N PHE A 88 -3.93 -19.50 -2.36
CA PHE A 88 -4.74 -20.70 -2.58
C PHE A 88 -4.28 -21.45 -3.84
N ARG A 89 -4.21 -22.79 -3.78
CA ARG A 89 -3.66 -23.63 -4.86
C ARG A 89 -4.53 -24.85 -5.13
N ASN A 90 -5.30 -24.81 -6.21
CA ASN A 90 -6.01 -25.98 -6.71
C ASN A 90 -5.04 -26.89 -7.49
N ARG A 91 -4.56 -27.95 -6.82
CA ARG A 91 -3.65 -28.94 -7.41
C ARG A 91 -4.31 -29.87 -8.45
N ARG A 92 -5.64 -30.00 -8.45
CA ARG A 92 -6.39 -30.87 -9.37
C ARG A 92 -6.55 -30.23 -10.75
N GLU A 93 -6.88 -28.94 -10.78
CA GLU A 93 -7.07 -28.17 -12.01
C GLU A 93 -5.84 -27.35 -12.41
N GLY A 94 -4.78 -27.38 -11.59
CA GLY A 94 -3.49 -26.75 -11.88
C GLY A 94 -3.50 -25.22 -11.83
N TRP A 95 -4.34 -24.62 -10.97
CA TRP A 95 -4.42 -23.16 -10.82
C TRP A 95 -4.18 -22.63 -9.41
N TYR A 96 -3.89 -21.34 -9.32
CA TYR A 96 -3.71 -20.60 -8.07
C TYR A 96 -4.39 -19.23 -8.08
N ALA A 97 -4.68 -18.72 -6.89
CA ALA A 97 -5.13 -17.35 -6.65
C ALA A 97 -4.46 -16.83 -5.37
N GLU A 98 -4.04 -15.55 -5.36
CA GLU A 98 -3.61 -14.90 -4.12
C GLU A 98 -4.85 -14.47 -3.35
N VAL A 99 -4.88 -14.72 -2.04
CA VAL A 99 -5.99 -14.32 -1.14
C VAL A 99 -5.56 -13.23 -0.15
N GLY A 100 -4.32 -12.74 -0.29
CA GLY A 100 -3.74 -11.62 0.45
C GLY A 100 -2.96 -10.70 -0.50
N ALA A 101 -1.67 -10.48 -0.23
CA ALA A 101 -0.81 -9.68 -1.12
C ALA A 101 -0.76 -10.22 -2.57
N MET A 102 -0.97 -9.33 -3.54
CA MET A 102 -0.96 -9.67 -4.98
C MET A 102 0.07 -8.91 -5.83
N ARG A 103 0.61 -7.80 -5.31
CA ARG A 103 1.48 -6.86 -6.05
C ARG A 103 2.55 -6.25 -5.13
N ILE A 104 3.72 -5.97 -5.70
CA ILE A 104 4.91 -5.41 -5.04
C ILE A 104 5.37 -4.20 -5.86
N PRO A 105 5.38 -2.97 -5.31
CA PRO A 105 5.90 -1.82 -6.04
C PRO A 105 7.42 -1.88 -6.23
N SER A 106 7.89 -1.39 -7.38
CA SER A 106 9.32 -1.46 -7.78
C SER A 106 10.31 -0.71 -6.88
N PHE A 107 9.83 0.08 -5.92
CA PHE A 107 10.65 0.81 -4.96
C PHE A 107 10.79 0.13 -3.57
N HIS A 108 10.04 -0.95 -3.27
CA HIS A 108 10.13 -1.72 -2.01
C HIS A 108 11.42 -2.57 -1.99
N LYS A 109 12.57 -1.91 -1.87
CA LYS A 109 13.91 -2.51 -2.03
C LYS A 109 14.17 -3.60 -1.00
N ILE A 110 13.71 -3.43 0.24
CA ILE A 110 13.84 -4.44 1.32
C ILE A 110 13.25 -5.79 0.87
N LEU A 111 12.00 -5.80 0.41
CA LEU A 111 11.33 -7.01 -0.08
C LEU A 111 11.96 -7.56 -1.36
N LEU A 112 12.36 -6.68 -2.28
CA LEU A 112 13.01 -7.08 -3.54
C LEU A 112 14.41 -7.67 -3.31
N SER A 113 15.16 -7.21 -2.29
CA SER A 113 16.43 -7.81 -1.86
C SER A 113 16.25 -9.23 -1.32
N PHE A 114 15.23 -9.47 -0.49
CA PHE A 114 14.89 -10.83 -0.05
C PHE A 114 14.51 -11.74 -1.24
N ILE A 115 13.65 -11.26 -2.13
CA ILE A 115 13.22 -12.00 -3.34
C ILE A 115 14.41 -12.35 -4.24
N SER A 116 15.36 -11.42 -4.41
CA SER A 116 16.62 -11.64 -5.14
C SER A 116 17.50 -12.70 -4.46
N LYS A 117 17.76 -12.56 -3.15
CA LYS A 117 18.56 -13.54 -2.36
C LYS A 117 17.96 -14.95 -2.41
N LEU A 118 16.64 -15.06 -2.29
CA LEU A 118 15.88 -16.32 -2.36
C LEU A 118 15.68 -16.82 -3.80
N LYS A 119 16.15 -16.08 -4.82
CA LYS A 119 16.05 -16.40 -6.26
C LYS A 119 14.60 -16.64 -6.72
N ILE A 120 13.65 -15.95 -6.10
CA ILE A 120 12.22 -16.06 -6.40
C ILE A 120 11.95 -15.28 -7.71
N PRO A 121 11.39 -15.93 -8.75
CA PRO A 121 11.11 -15.26 -10.02
C PRO A 121 9.96 -14.25 -9.87
N LEU A 122 10.05 -13.13 -10.61
CA LEU A 122 9.03 -12.09 -10.66
C LEU A 122 8.43 -11.95 -12.06
N ASN A 123 7.12 -11.71 -12.11
CA ASN A 123 6.37 -11.30 -13.29
C ASN A 123 5.97 -9.80 -13.16
N PRO A 124 5.77 -9.06 -14.26
CA PRO A 124 5.10 -7.77 -14.22
C PRO A 124 3.65 -7.90 -13.71
N PHE A 125 3.17 -6.91 -12.93
CA PHE A 125 1.76 -6.78 -12.58
C PHE A 125 1.17 -5.58 -13.33
N ILE A 126 0.06 -5.79 -14.04
CA ILE A 126 -0.65 -4.74 -14.80
C ILE A 126 -1.67 -4.08 -13.85
N GLN A 127 -1.51 -2.78 -13.60
CA GLN A 127 -2.42 -1.99 -12.76
C GLN A 127 -3.68 -1.57 -13.55
N ASP A 128 -3.45 -0.86 -14.67
CA ASP A 128 -4.48 -0.34 -15.57
C ASP A 128 -4.46 -1.12 -16.89
N ASP A 129 -5.64 -1.41 -17.46
CA ASP A 129 -5.81 -1.66 -18.89
C ASP A 129 -6.93 -0.76 -19.41
N ILE A 130 -6.64 0.02 -20.46
CA ILE A 130 -7.57 0.97 -21.08
C ILE A 130 -8.83 0.30 -21.68
N ASN A 131 -8.78 -1.02 -21.88
CA ASN A 131 -9.87 -1.83 -22.41
C ASN A 131 -10.82 -2.38 -21.33
N THR A 132 -10.52 -2.17 -20.04
CA THR A 132 -11.43 -2.47 -18.92
C THR A 132 -12.64 -1.52 -18.91
N TYR A 133 -13.58 -1.76 -17.99
CA TYR A 133 -14.85 -1.05 -17.89
C TYR A 133 -15.06 -0.43 -16.50
N TYR A 134 -15.66 0.76 -16.49
CA TYR A 134 -16.38 1.31 -15.36
C TYR A 134 -17.88 1.05 -15.53
N LEU A 135 -18.54 0.51 -14.50
CA LEU A 135 -20.00 0.39 -14.42
C LEU A 135 -20.49 1.24 -13.25
N VAL A 136 -20.93 2.47 -13.55
CA VAL A 136 -21.13 3.54 -12.55
C VAL A 136 -22.33 4.40 -12.97
N ASN A 137 -23.20 4.76 -12.01
CA ASN A 137 -24.40 5.58 -12.27
C ASN A 137 -25.33 5.04 -13.39
N GLY A 138 -25.33 3.72 -13.60
CA GLY A 138 -26.07 3.06 -14.68
C GLY A 138 -25.38 3.08 -16.05
N GLY A 139 -24.27 3.81 -16.20
CA GLY A 139 -23.45 3.83 -17.42
C GLY A 139 -22.35 2.77 -17.40
N LEU A 140 -22.21 2.04 -18.51
CA LEU A 140 -21.08 1.13 -18.78
C LEU A 140 -20.12 1.80 -19.77
N HIS A 141 -18.90 2.12 -19.34
CA HIS A 141 -17.94 2.87 -20.14
C HIS A 141 -16.55 2.22 -20.12
N LYS A 142 -15.90 2.13 -21.29
CA LYS A 142 -14.49 1.71 -21.38
C LYS A 142 -13.57 2.74 -20.68
N THR A 143 -12.48 2.25 -20.09
CA THR A 143 -11.51 3.08 -19.36
C THR A 143 -10.90 4.18 -20.26
N TYR A 144 -10.61 3.91 -21.54
CA TYR A 144 -10.18 4.97 -22.48
C TYR A 144 -11.22 6.08 -22.69
N THR A 145 -12.52 5.78 -22.59
CA THR A 145 -13.59 6.79 -22.74
C THR A 145 -13.61 7.70 -21.53
N VAL A 146 -13.53 7.11 -20.33
CA VAL A 146 -13.50 7.83 -19.05
C VAL A 146 -12.24 8.69 -18.92
N GLU A 147 -11.08 8.20 -19.38
CA GLU A 147 -9.83 8.97 -19.35
C GLU A 147 -9.79 10.15 -20.32
N ASN A 148 -10.53 10.08 -21.43
CA ASN A 148 -10.61 11.18 -22.39
C ASN A 148 -11.75 12.18 -22.05
N ASN A 149 -12.80 11.72 -21.35
CA ASN A 149 -13.87 12.58 -20.85
C ASN A 149 -14.47 12.00 -19.54
N PRO A 150 -14.00 12.43 -18.35
CA PRO A 150 -14.53 11.94 -17.08
C PRO A 150 -16.03 12.21 -16.87
N SER A 151 -16.59 13.18 -17.59
CA SER A 151 -18.00 13.59 -17.50
C SER A 151 -18.99 12.47 -17.89
N VAL A 152 -18.56 11.46 -18.66
CA VAL A 152 -19.43 10.32 -19.02
C VAL A 152 -19.91 9.53 -17.80
N LEU A 153 -19.18 9.60 -16.69
CA LEU A 153 -19.57 8.97 -15.41
C LEU A 153 -20.77 9.64 -14.72
N ASN A 154 -21.29 10.75 -15.27
CA ASN A 154 -22.54 11.40 -14.85
C ASN A 154 -22.62 11.75 -13.35
N TYR A 155 -21.57 12.37 -12.81
CA TYR A 155 -21.56 12.91 -11.44
C TYR A 155 -22.02 14.37 -11.39
N SER A 156 -22.81 14.72 -10.38
CA SER A 156 -23.26 16.10 -10.12
C SER A 156 -22.16 16.95 -9.48
N LEU A 157 -21.30 17.55 -10.31
CA LEU A 157 -20.12 18.33 -9.92
C LEU A 157 -20.37 19.85 -9.95
N HIS A 158 -19.66 20.61 -9.10
CA HIS A 158 -19.59 22.08 -9.24
C HIS A 158 -18.88 22.46 -10.56
N ASP A 159 -19.11 23.67 -11.08
CA ASP A 159 -18.45 24.12 -12.32
C ASP A 159 -16.92 24.11 -12.25
N ARG A 160 -16.34 24.39 -11.08
CA ARG A 160 -14.88 24.30 -10.82
C ARG A 160 -14.32 22.86 -10.79
N GLU A 161 -15.20 21.86 -10.82
CA GLU A 161 -14.89 20.43 -10.69
C GLU A 161 -15.15 19.66 -12.01
N LYS A 162 -16.00 20.19 -12.90
CA LYS A 162 -16.33 19.55 -14.19
C LYS A 162 -15.08 19.31 -15.06
N GLY A 163 -15.11 18.23 -15.82
CA GLY A 163 -14.01 17.80 -16.71
C GLY A 163 -12.82 17.12 -16.03
N LYS A 164 -12.68 17.22 -14.69
CA LYS A 164 -11.59 16.59 -13.93
C LYS A 164 -11.89 15.11 -13.61
N SER A 165 -10.86 14.28 -13.61
CA SER A 165 -10.94 12.91 -13.09
C SER A 165 -10.96 12.86 -11.56
N ALA A 166 -11.37 11.73 -10.99
CA ALA A 166 -11.40 11.52 -9.54
C ALA A 166 -10.03 11.78 -8.87
N ALA A 167 -8.93 11.36 -9.53
CA ALA A 167 -7.57 11.57 -9.05
C ALA A 167 -7.17 13.05 -9.03
N GLU A 168 -7.55 13.82 -10.05
CA GLU A 168 -7.34 15.28 -10.07
C GLU A 168 -8.19 15.98 -9.01
N LEU A 169 -9.45 15.55 -8.83
CA LEU A 169 -10.36 16.06 -7.81
C LEU A 169 -9.84 15.81 -6.38
N PHE A 170 -9.16 14.70 -6.14
CA PHE A 170 -8.46 14.44 -4.87
C PHE A 170 -7.17 15.26 -4.77
N SER A 171 -6.25 15.12 -5.72
CA SER A 171 -4.89 15.71 -5.66
C SER A 171 -4.90 17.24 -5.57
N GLN A 172 -5.86 17.92 -6.21
CA GLN A 172 -6.02 19.37 -6.08
C GLN A 172 -6.29 19.81 -4.64
N THR A 173 -6.88 18.97 -3.78
CA THR A 173 -7.15 19.31 -2.37
C THR A 173 -5.90 19.26 -1.50
N LEU A 174 -4.86 18.53 -1.92
CA LEU A 174 -3.62 18.37 -1.13
C LEU A 174 -2.75 19.64 -1.07
N TRP A 175 -3.18 20.74 -1.70
CA TRP A 175 -2.54 22.06 -1.57
C TRP A 175 -2.35 22.45 -0.10
N LYS A 176 -3.37 22.26 0.73
CA LYS A 176 -3.38 22.71 2.12
C LYS A 176 -2.44 21.89 3.01
N VAL A 177 -2.38 20.57 2.80
CA VAL A 177 -1.34 19.68 3.37
C VAL A 177 0.07 20.14 2.97
N ARG A 178 0.30 20.49 1.69
CA ARG A 178 1.63 20.93 1.22
C ARG A 178 2.06 22.29 1.76
N ASP A 179 1.12 23.20 2.00
CA ASP A 179 1.44 24.52 2.57
C ASP A 179 1.64 24.44 4.09
N ASP A 180 0.82 23.65 4.79
CA ASP A 180 1.03 23.39 6.22
C ASP A 180 2.32 22.59 6.48
N LEU A 181 2.74 21.72 5.55
CA LEU A 181 4.06 21.06 5.60
C LEU A 181 5.23 22.05 5.58
N LYS A 182 5.13 23.13 4.79
CA LYS A 182 6.15 24.21 4.76
C LYS A 182 6.13 25.05 6.04
N ALA A 183 4.94 25.25 6.63
CA ALA A 183 4.75 26.13 7.78
C ALA A 183 5.00 25.45 9.15
N LEU A 184 4.69 24.15 9.26
CA LEU A 184 4.72 23.38 10.51
C LEU A 184 5.82 22.31 10.53
N GLY A 185 6.47 22.05 9.39
CA GLY A 185 7.35 20.90 9.21
C GLY A 185 6.58 19.57 9.18
N CYS A 186 7.30 18.48 8.91
CA CYS A 186 6.69 17.16 8.71
C CYS A 186 5.89 16.67 9.93
N SER A 187 6.50 16.66 11.13
CA SER A 187 5.83 16.23 12.37
C SER A 187 4.61 17.11 12.72
N GLY A 188 4.72 18.44 12.56
CA GLY A 188 3.59 19.34 12.82
C GLY A 188 2.44 19.17 11.84
N MET A 189 2.74 18.88 10.57
CA MET A 189 1.75 18.54 9.55
C MET A 189 1.07 17.19 9.85
N LEU A 190 1.84 16.13 10.12
CA LEU A 190 1.29 14.80 10.42
C LEU A 190 0.41 14.85 11.67
N ASN A 191 0.89 15.41 12.79
CA ASN A 191 0.10 15.53 14.02
C ASN A 191 -1.18 16.35 13.84
N LYS A 192 -1.19 17.37 12.97
CA LYS A 192 -2.41 18.09 12.62
C LYS A 192 -3.38 17.18 11.88
N TYR A 193 -2.93 16.55 10.79
CA TYR A 193 -3.81 15.83 9.88
C TYR A 193 -4.20 14.43 10.34
N ASP A 194 -3.53 13.89 11.36
CA ASP A 194 -3.95 12.62 11.97
C ASP A 194 -5.31 12.73 12.68
N SER A 195 -5.63 13.94 13.17
CA SER A 195 -6.95 14.24 13.75
C SER A 195 -8.09 14.40 12.73
N TYR A 196 -7.79 14.40 11.42
CA TYR A 196 -8.78 14.56 10.35
C TYR A 196 -9.12 13.21 9.74
N THR A 197 -10.41 12.91 9.58
CA THR A 197 -10.79 11.82 8.66
C THR A 197 -10.63 12.27 7.20
N VAL A 198 -10.34 11.33 6.29
CA VAL A 198 -10.18 11.64 4.85
C VAL A 198 -11.38 12.41 4.29
N LYS A 199 -12.61 11.99 4.62
CA LYS A 199 -13.85 12.65 4.18
C LYS A 199 -14.03 14.04 4.78
N GLU A 200 -13.66 14.22 6.04
CA GLU A 200 -13.71 15.51 6.72
C GLU A 200 -12.76 16.52 6.08
N TYR A 201 -11.52 16.11 5.77
CA TYR A 201 -10.56 16.94 5.06
C TYR A 201 -11.09 17.37 3.68
N LEU A 202 -11.59 16.42 2.87
CA LEU A 202 -12.11 16.71 1.53
C LEU A 202 -13.36 17.62 1.55
N VAL A 203 -14.14 17.59 2.62
CA VAL A 203 -15.27 18.51 2.86
C VAL A 203 -14.78 19.88 3.34
N LYS A 204 -14.02 19.95 4.45
CA LYS A 204 -13.66 21.20 5.15
C LYS A 204 -12.58 21.99 4.41
N GLU A 205 -11.45 21.35 4.12
CA GLU A 205 -10.28 21.99 3.48
C GLU A 205 -10.36 21.91 1.94
N GLY A 206 -10.91 20.81 1.41
CA GLY A 206 -11.10 20.61 -0.03
C GLY A 206 -12.29 21.37 -0.63
N ASN A 207 -13.35 21.60 0.16
CA ASN A 207 -14.62 22.21 -0.27
C ASN A 207 -15.23 21.51 -1.52
N LEU A 208 -15.12 20.18 -1.59
CA LEU A 208 -15.60 19.39 -2.73
C LEU A 208 -17.12 19.19 -2.69
N SER A 209 -17.78 19.19 -3.86
CA SER A 209 -19.20 18.81 -3.94
C SER A 209 -19.44 17.37 -3.45
N ARG A 210 -20.70 17.08 -3.06
CA ARG A 210 -21.14 15.71 -2.77
C ARG A 210 -20.91 14.76 -3.95
N GLY A 211 -21.00 15.25 -5.19
CA GLY A 211 -20.70 14.49 -6.39
C GLY A 211 -19.21 14.19 -6.54
N ALA A 212 -18.32 15.16 -6.27
CA ALA A 212 -16.88 14.98 -6.32
C ALA A 212 -16.39 14.03 -5.22
N LEU A 213 -16.92 14.16 -4.00
CA LEU A 213 -16.66 13.22 -2.90
C LEU A 213 -17.06 11.79 -3.28
N ARG A 214 -18.27 11.61 -3.82
CA ARG A 214 -18.70 10.27 -4.27
C ARG A 214 -17.86 9.77 -5.44
N MET A 215 -17.50 10.62 -6.40
CA MET A 215 -16.64 10.26 -7.54
C MET A 215 -15.24 9.81 -7.08
N ILE A 216 -14.66 10.44 -6.06
CA ILE A 216 -13.42 9.98 -5.41
C ILE A 216 -13.64 8.60 -4.76
N GLY A 217 -14.70 8.46 -3.95
CA GLY A 217 -14.99 7.21 -3.22
C GLY A 217 -15.25 6.00 -4.11
N ASP A 218 -16.04 6.19 -5.18
CA ASP A 218 -16.48 5.15 -6.10
C ASP A 218 -15.40 4.76 -7.14
N ILE A 219 -14.55 5.71 -7.58
CA ILE A 219 -13.57 5.49 -8.68
C ILE A 219 -12.18 5.14 -8.15
N LEU A 220 -11.77 5.67 -6.98
CA LEU A 220 -10.46 5.39 -6.38
C LEU A 220 -10.53 4.34 -5.25
N ASN A 221 -11.72 3.77 -4.98
CA ASN A 221 -12.03 2.87 -3.85
C ASN A 221 -11.94 3.52 -2.45
N GLU A 222 -11.94 4.86 -2.39
CA GLU A 222 -11.73 5.63 -1.15
C GLU A 222 -12.94 5.64 -0.20
N ASN A 223 -14.10 5.13 -0.63
CA ASN A 223 -15.28 4.98 0.24
C ASN A 223 -14.96 4.19 1.52
N SER A 224 -14.01 3.26 1.46
CA SER A 224 -13.58 2.42 2.59
C SER A 224 -12.51 3.09 3.49
N LEU A 225 -11.92 4.21 3.05
CA LEU A 225 -10.91 4.99 3.77
C LEU A 225 -11.43 6.36 4.20
N PHE A 226 -12.64 6.74 3.79
CA PHE A 226 -13.31 7.99 4.15
C PHE A 226 -13.48 8.24 5.66
N TYR A 227 -13.35 7.22 6.51
CA TYR A 227 -13.40 7.32 7.96
C TYR A 227 -12.06 7.01 8.66
N THR A 228 -11.00 6.68 7.92
CA THR A 228 -9.64 6.57 8.49
C THR A 228 -9.00 7.94 8.60
N SER A 229 -7.90 8.02 9.35
CA SER A 229 -7.03 9.20 9.40
C SER A 229 -6.56 9.60 7.99
N LEU A 230 -6.32 10.90 7.78
CA LEU A 230 -5.75 11.40 6.54
C LEU A 230 -4.28 10.99 6.38
N THR A 231 -3.53 10.75 7.46
CA THR A 231 -2.11 10.33 7.39
C THR A 231 -1.97 8.96 6.72
N GLU A 232 -2.75 7.97 7.16
CA GLU A 232 -2.90 6.64 6.55
C GLU A 232 -3.13 6.72 5.04
N MET A 233 -4.07 7.59 4.64
CA MET A 233 -4.39 7.83 3.23
C MET A 233 -3.22 8.47 2.46
N LEU A 234 -2.47 9.39 3.07
CA LEU A 234 -1.28 9.97 2.44
C LEU A 234 -0.19 8.91 2.21
N TYR A 235 0.06 8.01 3.16
CA TYR A 235 0.98 6.87 3.02
C TYR A 235 0.52 5.89 1.92
N ILE A 236 -0.76 5.49 1.93
CA ILE A 236 -1.35 4.61 0.92
C ILE A 236 -1.25 5.23 -0.49
N GLN A 237 -1.47 6.53 -0.63
CA GLN A 237 -1.36 7.22 -1.93
C GLN A 237 0.07 7.36 -2.42
N THR A 238 1.06 7.55 -1.53
CA THR A 238 2.48 7.44 -1.94
C THR A 238 2.76 6.04 -2.50
N ASP A 239 2.40 4.97 -1.79
CA ASP A 239 2.65 3.58 -2.23
C ASP A 239 2.00 3.23 -3.58
N ILE A 240 0.76 3.67 -3.78
CA ILE A 240 -0.01 3.35 -4.99
C ILE A 240 0.47 4.15 -6.20
N SER A 241 1.01 5.37 -6.03
CA SER A 241 1.30 6.34 -7.12
C SER A 241 2.36 5.90 -8.15
N HIS A 242 3.05 4.79 -7.95
CA HIS A 242 4.24 4.41 -8.74
C HIS A 242 3.94 3.69 -10.07
N ILE A 243 4.88 3.80 -11.02
CA ILE A 243 4.72 3.35 -12.41
C ILE A 243 4.73 1.82 -12.59
N LYS A 244 5.42 1.07 -11.70
CA LYS A 244 5.75 -0.34 -11.94
C LYS A 244 5.53 -1.21 -10.72
N PHE A 245 4.67 -2.22 -10.88
CA PHE A 245 4.37 -3.26 -9.92
C PHE A 245 4.81 -4.63 -10.45
N LEU A 246 5.09 -5.56 -9.53
CA LEU A 246 5.59 -6.90 -9.77
C LEU A 246 4.78 -7.92 -8.93
N GLN A 247 4.71 -9.17 -9.36
CA GLN A 247 4.15 -10.30 -8.58
C GLN A 247 5.12 -11.47 -8.63
N TRP A 248 5.20 -12.32 -7.59
CA TRP A 248 5.97 -13.56 -7.66
C TRP A 248 5.40 -14.55 -8.70
N SER A 249 6.27 -15.35 -9.30
CA SER A 249 5.90 -16.31 -10.36
C SER A 249 5.89 -17.74 -9.82
N THR A 250 4.71 -18.35 -9.72
CA THR A 250 4.60 -19.74 -9.24
C THR A 250 4.71 -20.71 -10.42
N LYS A 251 5.92 -21.21 -10.69
CA LYS A 251 6.34 -21.92 -11.93
C LYS A 251 5.53 -23.16 -12.37
N SER A 252 4.52 -23.60 -11.61
CA SER A 252 3.80 -24.87 -11.84
C SER A 252 2.27 -24.74 -11.87
N PHE A 253 1.72 -23.52 -11.83
CA PHE A 253 0.26 -23.31 -11.80
C PHE A 253 -0.16 -22.17 -12.75
N LYS A 254 -1.32 -22.30 -13.39
CA LYS A 254 -1.98 -21.21 -14.13
C LYS A 254 -2.58 -20.20 -13.13
N LYS A 255 -2.48 -18.91 -13.42
CA LYS A 255 -3.12 -17.87 -12.59
C LYS A 255 -4.61 -17.81 -12.93
N SER A 256 -5.48 -18.04 -11.94
CA SER A 256 -6.92 -17.82 -12.07
C SER A 256 -7.30 -16.47 -11.46
N TYR A 257 -8.16 -15.73 -12.15
CA TYR A 257 -8.74 -14.47 -11.66
C TYR A 257 -10.14 -14.78 -11.11
N LEU A 258 -10.30 -14.73 -9.78
CA LEU A 258 -11.59 -14.97 -9.12
C LEU A 258 -12.35 -13.64 -9.03
N TYR A 259 -13.31 -13.43 -9.93
CA TYR A 259 -14.18 -12.25 -9.92
C TYR A 259 -15.35 -12.46 -8.96
N ILE A 260 -15.29 -11.85 -7.77
CA ILE A 260 -16.39 -11.87 -6.79
C ILE A 260 -17.30 -10.65 -7.00
N GLY A 261 -18.19 -10.76 -7.98
CA GLY A 261 -19.32 -9.82 -8.16
C GLY A 261 -20.63 -10.44 -7.66
N ARG A 262 -21.51 -9.62 -7.06
CA ARG A 262 -22.92 -10.03 -6.88
C ARG A 262 -23.61 -10.01 -8.24
N THR A 263 -23.97 -11.17 -8.76
CA THR A 263 -24.77 -11.28 -9.98
C THR A 263 -26.26 -11.07 -9.68
N HIS A 264 -26.90 -10.20 -10.45
CA HIS A 264 -28.24 -10.48 -10.97
C HIS A 264 -28.07 -11.02 -12.40
N PRO A 265 -28.96 -11.90 -12.88
CA PRO A 265 -28.64 -12.74 -14.04
C PRO A 265 -28.86 -12.07 -15.39
N GLU A 266 -27.75 -11.95 -16.14
CA GLU A 266 -27.67 -12.06 -17.61
C GLU A 266 -28.33 -10.95 -18.49
N PRO A 267 -28.02 -10.84 -19.82
CA PRO A 267 -27.59 -11.89 -20.75
C PRO A 267 -26.19 -11.79 -21.40
N SER A 268 -25.73 -12.96 -21.87
CA SER A 268 -24.92 -13.23 -23.07
C SER A 268 -23.52 -12.61 -23.27
N ASP A 269 -22.52 -13.50 -23.34
CA ASP A 269 -21.33 -13.49 -24.21
C ASP A 269 -20.60 -12.16 -24.51
N GLU A 270 -19.69 -11.77 -23.61
CA GLU A 270 -18.29 -11.52 -24.01
C GLU A 270 -17.37 -11.62 -22.77
N ASN A 271 -16.05 -11.54 -22.93
CA ASN A 271 -15.09 -11.60 -21.81
C ASN A 271 -15.06 -10.27 -21.01
N ILE A 272 -16.09 -10.01 -20.20
CA ILE A 272 -16.19 -8.80 -19.38
C ILE A 272 -15.20 -8.86 -18.21
N SER A 273 -14.00 -8.32 -18.42
CA SER A 273 -13.00 -8.10 -17.37
C SER A 273 -13.41 -6.92 -16.47
N PHE A 274 -14.02 -7.22 -15.32
CA PHE A 274 -14.33 -6.25 -14.28
C PHE A 274 -13.06 -5.90 -13.47
N CYS A 275 -12.59 -4.65 -13.57
CA CYS A 275 -11.46 -4.17 -12.80
C CYS A 275 -11.88 -3.87 -11.34
N ILE A 276 -11.92 -4.89 -10.49
CA ILE A 276 -12.17 -4.70 -9.05
C ILE A 276 -10.89 -4.16 -8.39
N HIS A 277 -10.89 -2.86 -8.08
CA HIS A 277 -9.86 -2.22 -7.26
C HIS A 277 -9.98 -2.67 -5.79
N HIS A 278 -9.51 -3.88 -5.47
CA HIS A 278 -9.29 -4.27 -4.09
C HIS A 278 -8.07 -3.52 -3.52
N THR A 279 -8.32 -2.61 -2.57
CA THR A 279 -7.29 -2.09 -1.67
C THR A 279 -6.86 -3.18 -0.70
N ILE A 280 -6.05 -4.11 -1.19
CA ILE A 280 -5.14 -4.85 -0.33
C ILE A 280 -4.16 -3.80 0.20
N LEU A 281 -4.30 -3.47 1.49
CA LEU A 281 -3.38 -2.60 2.21
C LEU A 281 -1.93 -3.06 1.94
N PRO A 282 -0.97 -2.14 1.80
CA PRO A 282 0.42 -2.52 1.66
C PRO A 282 0.82 -3.42 2.84
N ILE A 283 1.68 -4.41 2.59
CA ILE A 283 2.36 -5.11 3.68
C ILE A 283 3.40 -4.15 4.20
N ASP A 284 2.93 -3.38 5.16
CA ASP A 284 3.55 -2.16 5.63
C ASP A 284 4.94 -2.42 6.22
N VAL A 285 5.90 -1.61 5.79
CA VAL A 285 7.28 -1.61 6.32
C VAL A 285 7.25 -1.28 7.80
N THR A 286 6.26 -0.51 8.28
CA THR A 286 6.00 -0.23 9.70
C THR A 286 5.93 -1.50 10.56
N ILE A 287 5.41 -2.63 10.06
CA ILE A 287 5.35 -3.87 10.86
C ILE A 287 6.72 -4.57 10.92
N ILE A 288 7.53 -4.43 9.88
CA ILE A 288 8.93 -4.89 9.89
C ILE A 288 9.76 -3.98 10.81
N ARG A 289 9.53 -2.66 10.76
CA ARG A 289 10.15 -1.62 11.58
C ARG A 289 9.85 -1.81 13.07
N GLU A 290 8.58 -1.95 13.46
CA GLU A 290 8.16 -2.25 14.85
C GLU A 290 8.91 -3.49 15.39
N VAL A 291 8.87 -4.61 14.67
CA VAL A 291 9.48 -5.86 15.14
C VAL A 291 11.01 -5.79 15.14
N ILE A 292 11.65 -5.19 14.12
CA ILE A 292 13.12 -5.05 14.09
C ILE A 292 13.60 -4.06 15.14
N ILE A 293 12.99 -2.88 15.31
CA ILE A 293 13.38 -1.91 16.34
C ILE A 293 13.13 -2.48 17.74
N TYR A 294 12.02 -3.18 17.97
CA TYR A 294 11.75 -3.84 19.25
C TYR A 294 12.82 -4.91 19.55
N VAL A 295 13.14 -5.78 18.60
CA VAL A 295 14.20 -6.80 18.74
C VAL A 295 15.59 -6.16 18.92
N MET A 296 15.91 -5.10 18.17
CA MET A 296 17.19 -4.38 18.27
C MET A 296 17.34 -3.67 19.61
N SER A 297 16.32 -2.97 20.10
CA SER A 297 16.37 -2.30 21.40
C SER A 297 16.56 -3.29 22.56
N GLN A 298 15.90 -4.45 22.52
CA GLN A 298 16.10 -5.56 23.48
C GLN A 298 17.52 -6.18 23.40
N ILE A 299 18.23 -6.02 22.28
CA ILE A 299 19.61 -6.53 22.09
C ILE A 299 20.67 -5.48 22.46
N PHE A 300 20.40 -4.19 22.21
CA PHE A 300 21.42 -3.14 22.25
C PHE A 300 21.37 -2.15 23.42
N HIS A 301 20.27 -2.02 24.18
CA HIS A 301 20.24 -1.13 25.36
C HIS A 301 19.74 -1.79 26.65
N PHE A 302 20.68 -2.03 27.56
CA PHE A 302 20.42 -2.22 29.00
C PHE A 302 21.14 -1.14 29.81
N THR A 303 20.96 0.14 29.46
CA THR A 303 21.42 1.30 30.24
C THR A 303 20.74 2.61 29.78
N ALA A 304 19.80 3.12 30.57
CA ALA A 304 19.37 4.54 30.68
C ALA A 304 18.33 4.69 31.81
N TYR A 305 18.29 5.83 32.52
CA TYR A 305 17.59 6.05 33.81
C TYR A 305 16.91 7.44 33.84
N VAL A 306 15.83 7.73 34.59
CA VAL A 306 14.83 6.91 35.32
C VAL A 306 13.48 7.71 35.33
N GLU A 307 12.53 7.91 36.27
CA GLU A 307 12.33 7.72 37.71
C GLU A 307 10.82 7.70 38.09
N ASN A 308 10.50 7.31 39.33
CA ASN A 308 9.39 7.75 40.21
C ASN A 308 7.92 7.77 39.71
N SER A 309 7.08 6.93 40.35
CA SER A 309 5.68 7.23 40.65
C SER A 309 5.26 6.57 41.97
N THR A 310 4.70 7.35 42.88
CA THR A 310 4.40 7.00 44.27
C THR A 310 3.25 6.00 44.45
N ARG A 311 3.50 4.86 45.14
CA ARG A 311 3.13 4.71 46.56
C ARG A 311 3.68 3.43 47.20
#